data_AF-A0A5E4B545-F1
#
_entry.id   AF-A0A5E4B545-F1
#
_cell.length_a   1.000
_cell.length_b   1.000
_cell.length_c   1.000
_cell.angle_alpha   90.00
_cell.angle_beta   90.00
_cell.angle_gamma   90.00
#
_symmetry.space_group_name_H-M   'P 1'
#
loop_
_entity.id
_entity.type
_entity.pdbx_description
1 polymer ?
#
loop_
_entity_poly.entity_id
_entity_poly.type
_entity_poly.pdbx_seq_one_letter_code
_entity_poly.pdbx_strand_id
1 'polypeptide(L)'
;MGPSCPSGVRIVLMCNTEVLGSGGFCDSSSYTPLVCGCHCIRNVMQKYLEERNEITFDKIFNQRIGFLLFKDFCLNEINEAVPQVKFYEEIKEYEKLDNEEDRLCRSRQIYDTYVMKELLSCSHPFSKQAVEHVQSHLSKKQVTSTLFQPYIEEICESLRGDIFQKFLESDKFTRFCQWKNVELNIHLTMNDFSVHRIIGRGGFGEVYGCRKADTGKMYAMKCLDKKRIKMKQGETLALNERIMLSLVSTGDCPFIVCMTYAFHTPDKLCFILDLMNGSGCAPVQAAGSWPATKDPWGHRRAWTKLPASWIRSSPALG
;
A
#
# COMPACT_ATOMS: atom_id res chain seq x y z
N MET A 1 17.39 -40.27 -13.51
CA MET A 1 15.96 -39.89 -13.58
C MET A 1 15.71 -38.82 -12.54
N GLY A 2 15.87 -37.55 -12.92
CA GLY A 2 15.58 -36.42 -12.03
C GLY A 2 14.09 -36.07 -12.10
N PRO A 3 13.49 -35.54 -11.02
CA PRO A 3 12.07 -35.21 -11.02
C PRO A 3 11.85 -34.01 -11.96
N SER A 4 11.06 -34.27 -13.00
CA SER A 4 10.50 -33.28 -13.91
C SER A 4 9.55 -32.35 -13.17
N CYS A 5 9.84 -31.05 -13.15
CA CYS A 5 8.90 -30.02 -12.69
C CYS A 5 7.65 -30.02 -13.58
N PRO A 6 6.43 -30.14 -13.03
CA PRO A 6 5.21 -29.96 -13.80
C PRO A 6 5.04 -28.48 -14.17
N SER A 7 4.69 -28.26 -15.44
CA SER A 7 4.14 -27.07 -16.08
C SER A 7 3.60 -25.96 -15.14
N GLY A 8 4.09 -24.75 -15.39
CA GLY A 8 3.82 -23.54 -14.63
C GLY A 8 2.34 -23.20 -14.48
N VAL A 9 1.96 -22.91 -13.23
CA VAL A 9 0.67 -22.32 -12.90
C VAL A 9 0.71 -20.83 -13.29
N ARG A 10 0.01 -20.48 -14.38
CA ARG A 10 -0.30 -19.08 -14.71
C ARG A 10 -1.34 -18.58 -13.71
N ILE A 11 -0.94 -17.74 -12.77
CA ILE A 11 -1.88 -17.01 -11.92
C ILE A 11 -2.11 -15.65 -12.56
N VAL A 12 -3.32 -15.46 -13.12
CA VAL A 12 -3.82 -14.17 -13.58
C VAL A 12 -4.08 -13.31 -12.35
N LEU A 13 -3.51 -12.11 -12.33
CA LEU A 13 -3.85 -11.06 -11.36
C LEU A 13 -5.35 -10.71 -11.51
N MET A 14 -6.21 -11.26 -10.68
CA MET A 14 -7.49 -10.61 -10.40
C MET A 14 -7.26 -9.61 -9.27
N CYS A 15 -6.90 -8.39 -9.67
CA CYS A 15 -6.93 -7.23 -8.81
C CYS A 15 -8.38 -6.70 -8.82
N ASN A 16 -9.06 -6.79 -7.67
CA ASN A 16 -10.34 -6.17 -7.32
C ASN A 16 -11.51 -6.20 -8.34
N THR A 17 -12.50 -7.01 -8.00
CA THR A 17 -13.92 -6.79 -8.25
C THR A 17 -14.33 -5.38 -7.84
N GLU A 18 -14.49 -4.48 -8.81
CA GLU A 18 -15.47 -3.37 -8.81
C GLU A 18 -15.42 -2.56 -10.13
N VAL A 19 -15.64 -3.20 -11.28
CA VAL A 19 -16.17 -2.52 -12.48
C VAL A 19 -16.96 -3.54 -13.33
N LEU A 20 -18.16 -3.91 -12.88
CA LEU A 20 -19.17 -4.46 -13.77
C LEU A 20 -20.07 -3.31 -14.21
N GLY A 21 -19.84 -2.84 -15.43
CA GLY A 21 -20.67 -1.84 -16.07
C GLY A 21 -20.18 -1.55 -17.48
N SER A 22 -20.86 -2.12 -18.46
CA SER A 22 -20.76 -1.93 -19.92
C SER A 22 -19.60 -2.62 -20.66
N GLY A 23 -19.98 -3.51 -21.57
CA GLY A 23 -19.10 -4.38 -22.33
C GLY A 23 -18.18 -3.63 -23.29
N GLY A 24 -16.92 -4.04 -23.28
CA GLY A 24 -15.93 -3.75 -24.30
C GLY A 24 -14.95 -4.92 -24.35
N PHE A 25 -14.90 -5.60 -25.50
CA PHE A 25 -13.87 -6.58 -25.82
C PHE A 25 -12.50 -5.88 -25.72
N CYS A 26 -11.66 -6.28 -24.76
CA CYS A 26 -10.29 -5.77 -24.64
C CYS A 26 -9.29 -6.87 -25.02
N ASP A 27 -8.51 -6.58 -26.05
CA ASP A 27 -7.42 -7.40 -26.59
C ASP A 27 -6.43 -7.86 -25.51
N SER A 28 -6.12 -9.15 -25.51
CA SER A 28 -5.36 -9.85 -24.46
C SER A 28 -3.83 -9.86 -24.70
N SER A 29 -3.29 -8.95 -25.51
CA SER A 29 -1.91 -9.08 -26.03
C SER A 29 -0.84 -8.16 -25.42
N SER A 30 -1.08 -7.43 -24.33
CA SER A 30 -0.13 -6.41 -23.85
C SER A 30 0.20 -6.39 -22.36
N TYR A 31 -0.13 -7.43 -21.60
CA TYR A 31 0.25 -7.54 -20.18
C TYR A 31 1.37 -8.56 -19.99
N THR A 32 2.55 -8.12 -19.54
CA THR A 32 3.59 -9.02 -19.05
C THR A 32 3.21 -9.51 -17.64
N PRO A 33 2.90 -10.80 -17.45
CA PRO A 33 2.50 -11.30 -16.14
C PRO A 33 3.70 -11.36 -15.18
N LEU A 34 3.48 -10.98 -13.92
CA LEU A 34 4.43 -11.18 -12.83
C LEU A 34 4.55 -12.68 -12.54
N VAL A 35 5.67 -13.28 -12.94
CA VAL A 35 5.95 -14.70 -12.70
C VAL A 35 6.42 -14.87 -11.24
N CYS A 36 5.55 -15.39 -10.38
CA CYS A 36 5.96 -15.82 -9.03
C CYS A 36 6.77 -17.12 -9.12
N GLY A 37 7.99 -17.10 -8.60
CA GLY A 37 8.94 -18.22 -8.64
C GLY A 37 8.47 -19.48 -7.89
N CYS A 38 9.12 -20.60 -8.20
CA CYS A 38 8.84 -21.94 -7.66
C CYS A 38 9.00 -22.03 -6.12
N HIS A 39 8.42 -23.07 -5.50
CA HIS A 39 8.45 -23.35 -4.05
C HIS A 39 9.87 -23.32 -3.43
N CYS A 40 10.92 -23.53 -4.23
CA CYS A 40 12.32 -23.42 -3.82
C CYS A 40 12.74 -22.02 -3.35
N ILE A 41 11.99 -20.96 -3.69
CA ILE A 41 12.34 -19.59 -3.29
C ILE A 41 12.15 -19.33 -1.79
N ARG A 42 11.31 -20.13 -1.12
CA ARG A 42 11.04 -19.99 0.32
C ARG A 42 12.31 -20.06 1.15
N ASN A 43 13.14 -21.09 0.98
CA ASN A 43 14.33 -21.29 1.82
C ASN A 43 15.34 -20.14 1.69
N VAL A 44 15.53 -19.63 0.48
CA VAL A 44 16.45 -18.51 0.22
C VAL A 44 15.90 -17.22 0.83
N MET A 45 14.62 -16.93 0.58
CA MET A 45 13.98 -15.71 1.06
C MET A 45 13.77 -15.69 2.57
N GLN A 46 13.42 -16.83 3.15
CA GLN A 46 13.26 -16.98 4.59
C GLN A 46 14.59 -16.68 5.29
N LYS A 47 15.70 -17.32 4.88
CA LYS A 47 17.02 -17.03 5.45
C LYS A 47 17.41 -15.56 5.27
N TYR A 48 17.17 -14.98 4.09
CA TYR A 48 17.44 -13.57 3.82
C TYR A 48 16.66 -12.60 4.74
N LEU A 49 15.40 -12.93 5.04
CA LEU A 49 14.53 -12.14 5.91
C LEU A 49 14.87 -12.36 7.39
N GLU A 50 15.24 -13.57 7.79
CA GLU A 50 15.71 -13.90 9.16
C GLU A 50 16.98 -13.12 9.51
N GLU A 51 17.96 -13.09 8.60
CA GLU A 51 19.21 -12.33 8.79
C GLU A 51 18.98 -10.82 8.99
N ARG A 52 17.87 -10.28 8.48
CA ARG A 52 17.46 -8.87 8.65
C ARG A 52 16.43 -8.65 9.77
N ASN A 53 16.07 -9.71 10.50
CA ASN A 53 15.01 -9.68 11.51
C ASN A 53 13.68 -9.14 10.96
N GLU A 54 13.33 -9.50 9.71
CA GLU A 54 12.10 -9.10 9.02
C GLU A 54 10.94 -10.08 9.20
N ILE A 55 11.19 -11.25 9.82
CA ILE A 55 10.17 -12.27 10.13
C ILE A 55 9.66 -12.07 11.55
N THR A 56 8.89 -11.02 11.76
CA THR A 56 8.14 -10.81 13.01
C THR A 56 6.67 -10.53 12.70
N PHE A 57 5.80 -10.81 13.67
CA PHE A 57 4.37 -10.56 13.52
C PHE A 57 4.10 -9.11 13.09
N ASP A 58 4.63 -8.12 13.80
CA ASP A 58 4.40 -6.71 13.47
C ASP A 58 4.87 -6.35 12.06
N LYS A 59 6.05 -6.83 11.66
CA LYS A 59 6.62 -6.48 10.36
C LYS A 59 5.85 -7.09 9.21
N ILE A 60 5.38 -8.32 9.34
CA ILE A 60 4.59 -8.98 8.29
C ILE A 60 3.14 -8.50 8.32
N PHE A 61 2.53 -8.43 9.49
CA PHE A 61 1.13 -8.07 9.66
C PHE A 61 0.84 -6.62 9.31
N ASN A 62 1.76 -5.69 9.58
CA ASN A 62 1.58 -4.28 9.18
C ASN A 62 1.82 -4.04 7.68
N GLN A 63 2.35 -5.02 6.94
CA GLN A 63 2.46 -4.94 5.49
C GLN A 63 1.15 -5.39 4.84
N ARG A 64 0.64 -4.62 3.86
CA ARG A 64 -0.62 -4.94 3.18
C ARG A 64 -0.68 -6.36 2.61
N ILE A 65 0.38 -6.81 1.94
CA ILE A 65 0.43 -8.18 1.37
C ILE A 65 0.52 -9.23 2.49
N GLY A 66 1.29 -8.94 3.54
CA GLY A 66 1.43 -9.84 4.69
C GLY A 66 0.10 -10.01 5.43
N PHE A 67 -0.61 -8.91 5.71
CA PHE A 67 -1.96 -8.93 6.29
C PHE A 67 -2.94 -9.75 5.44
N LEU A 68 -3.01 -9.51 4.12
CA LEU A 68 -3.96 -10.20 3.24
C LEU A 68 -3.70 -11.72 3.22
N LEU A 69 -2.45 -12.14 3.17
CA LEU A 69 -2.08 -13.57 3.21
C LEU A 69 -2.32 -14.19 4.59
N PHE A 70 -2.03 -13.46 5.66
CA PHE A 70 -2.30 -13.90 7.03
C PHE A 70 -3.81 -14.04 7.29
N LYS A 71 -4.60 -13.08 6.82
CA LYS A 71 -6.08 -13.15 6.85
C LYS A 71 -6.59 -14.36 6.07
N ASP A 72 -6.09 -14.58 4.85
CA ASP A 72 -6.48 -15.73 4.02
C ASP A 72 -6.13 -17.05 4.72
N PHE A 73 -4.97 -17.13 5.38
CA PHE A 73 -4.59 -18.26 6.24
C PHE A 73 -5.60 -18.47 7.37
N CYS A 74 -5.91 -17.42 8.14
CA CYS A 74 -6.82 -17.48 9.29
C CYS A 74 -8.27 -17.80 8.93
N LEU A 75 -8.71 -17.48 7.71
CA LEU A 75 -10.10 -17.70 7.28
C LEU A 75 -10.30 -19.02 6.56
N ASN A 76 -9.30 -19.50 5.80
CA ASN A 76 -9.50 -20.59 4.84
C ASN A 76 -8.61 -21.82 5.08
N GLU A 77 -7.49 -21.71 5.82
CA GLU A 77 -6.54 -22.81 5.98
C GLU A 77 -6.44 -23.36 7.41
N ILE A 78 -6.61 -22.51 8.42
CA ILE A 78 -6.54 -22.97 9.81
C ILE A 78 -7.84 -23.71 10.19
N ASN A 79 -7.70 -24.90 10.79
CA ASN A 79 -8.83 -25.74 11.25
C ASN A 79 -9.51 -25.21 12.54
N GLU A 80 -9.28 -23.95 12.89
CA GLU A 80 -9.78 -23.29 14.09
C GLU A 80 -10.46 -21.99 13.69
N ALA A 81 -11.62 -21.67 14.28
CA ALA A 81 -12.27 -20.41 13.99
C ALA A 81 -11.45 -19.26 14.60
N VAL A 82 -10.98 -18.32 13.76
CA VAL A 82 -10.25 -17.12 14.21
C VAL A 82 -11.12 -15.86 14.01
N PRO A 83 -12.19 -15.66 14.80
CA PRO A 83 -13.06 -14.48 14.68
C PRO A 83 -12.33 -13.17 14.95
N GLN A 84 -11.19 -13.20 15.66
CA GLN A 84 -10.38 -12.04 16.01
C GLN A 84 -9.92 -11.25 14.77
N VAL A 85 -9.62 -11.92 13.66
CA VAL A 85 -9.20 -11.24 12.41
C VAL A 85 -10.35 -10.42 11.81
N LYS A 86 -11.58 -10.96 11.81
CA LYS A 86 -12.75 -10.21 11.34
C LYS A 86 -13.05 -9.02 12.25
N PHE A 87 -12.92 -9.21 13.57
CA PHE A 87 -13.11 -8.13 14.52
C PHE A 87 -12.07 -7.01 14.33
N TYR A 88 -10.80 -7.37 14.10
CA TYR A 88 -9.75 -6.41 13.76
C TYR A 88 -10.09 -5.59 12.50
N GLU A 89 -10.56 -6.23 11.42
CA GLU A 89 -10.96 -5.54 10.19
C GLU A 89 -12.11 -4.54 10.45
N GLU A 90 -13.13 -4.92 11.21
CA GLU A 90 -14.24 -4.05 11.53
C GLU A 90 -13.79 -2.81 12.32
N ILE A 91 -12.82 -2.97 13.24
CA ILE A 91 -12.22 -1.84 13.96
C ILE A 91 -11.40 -0.96 13.02
N LYS A 92 -10.64 -1.53 12.07
CA LYS A 92 -9.88 -0.76 11.08
C LYS A 92 -10.75 0.01 10.10
N GLU A 93 -11.93 -0.51 9.76
CA GLU A 93 -12.93 0.25 9.00
C GLU A 93 -13.57 1.36 9.84
N TYR A 94 -13.82 1.10 11.14
CA TYR A 94 -14.30 2.12 12.07
C TYR A 94 -13.32 3.29 12.25
N GLU A 95 -12.01 3.03 12.32
CA GLU A 95 -10.97 4.07 12.45
C GLU A 95 -10.97 5.07 11.28
N LYS A 96 -11.44 4.65 10.09
CA LYS A 96 -11.51 5.46 8.87
C LYS A 96 -12.75 6.36 8.80
N LEU A 97 -13.70 6.20 9.72
CA LEU A 97 -14.92 7.00 9.72
C LEU A 97 -14.64 8.41 10.25
N ASP A 98 -14.86 9.41 9.41
CA ASP A 98 -14.71 10.83 9.77
C ASP A 98 -15.93 11.38 10.52
N ASN A 99 -17.13 10.86 10.22
CA ASN A 99 -18.40 11.33 10.77
C ASN A 99 -18.70 10.75 12.16
N GLU A 100 -19.06 11.61 13.12
CA GLU A 100 -19.33 11.19 14.51
C GLU A 100 -20.62 10.34 14.65
N GLU A 101 -21.66 10.65 13.88
CA GLU A 101 -22.92 9.88 13.88
C GLU A 101 -22.73 8.46 13.32
N ASP A 102 -22.03 8.34 12.19
CA ASP A 102 -21.70 7.04 11.60
C ASP A 102 -20.82 6.23 12.55
N ARG A 103 -19.87 6.90 13.20
CA ARG A 103 -19.00 6.28 14.21
C ARG A 103 -19.80 5.78 15.42
N LEU A 104 -20.78 6.54 15.91
CA LEU A 104 -21.70 6.12 16.98
C LEU A 104 -22.56 4.92 16.59
N CYS A 105 -23.06 4.88 15.35
CA CYS A 105 -23.84 3.74 14.84
C CYS A 105 -22.96 2.50 14.71
N ARG A 106 -21.78 2.66 14.07
CA ARG A 106 -20.85 1.56 13.80
C ARG A 106 -20.26 0.97 15.08
N SER A 107 -19.86 1.81 16.04
CA SER A 107 -19.35 1.35 17.34
C SER A 107 -20.36 0.50 18.11
N ARG A 108 -21.65 0.86 18.09
CA ARG A 108 -22.72 0.04 18.66
C ARG A 108 -22.87 -1.30 17.94
N GLN A 109 -22.91 -1.29 16.61
CA GLN A 109 -23.00 -2.53 15.83
C GLN A 109 -21.83 -3.47 16.11
N ILE A 110 -20.60 -2.94 16.18
CA ILE A 110 -19.39 -3.69 16.50
C ILE A 110 -19.49 -4.26 17.92
N TYR A 111 -19.88 -3.43 18.88
CA TYR A 111 -20.08 -3.87 20.27
C TYR A 111 -21.11 -4.99 20.35
N ASP A 112 -22.29 -4.84 19.73
CA ASP A 112 -23.35 -5.84 19.80
C ASP A 112 -22.96 -7.17 19.13
N THR A 113 -22.25 -7.08 18.01
CA THR A 113 -21.87 -8.25 17.20
C THR A 113 -20.74 -9.07 17.82
N TYR A 114 -19.68 -8.40 18.29
CA TYR A 114 -18.44 -9.04 18.71
C TYR A 114 -18.26 -9.04 20.23
N VAL A 115 -18.75 -8.02 20.92
CA VAL A 115 -18.56 -7.90 22.38
C VAL A 115 -19.76 -8.49 23.12
N MET A 116 -20.99 -8.06 22.79
CA MET A 116 -22.20 -8.45 23.50
C MET A 116 -22.61 -9.91 23.25
N LYS A 117 -22.44 -10.40 22.02
CA LYS A 117 -22.71 -11.81 21.67
C LYS A 117 -21.74 -12.78 22.34
N GLU A 118 -20.47 -12.40 22.46
CA GLU A 118 -19.49 -13.17 23.21
C GLU A 118 -19.74 -13.05 24.73
N LEU A 119 -20.15 -11.88 25.26
CA LEU A 119 -20.51 -11.62 26.68
C LEU A 119 -21.51 -12.63 27.27
N LEU A 120 -22.38 -13.18 26.43
CA LEU A 120 -23.38 -14.18 26.83
C LEU A 120 -22.84 -15.62 26.86
N SER A 121 -21.64 -15.88 26.32
CA SER A 121 -21.05 -17.21 26.16
C SER A 121 -20.04 -17.61 27.25
N CYS A 122 -19.70 -16.69 28.18
CA CYS A 122 -18.76 -16.89 29.30
C CYS A 122 -17.36 -17.43 28.92
N SER A 123 -16.96 -17.32 27.66
CA SER A 123 -15.69 -17.80 27.11
C SER A 123 -14.87 -16.62 26.56
N HIS A 124 -14.66 -15.58 27.36
CA HIS A 124 -14.04 -14.35 26.86
C HIS A 124 -12.54 -14.47 26.73
N PRO A 125 -11.98 -14.18 25.53
CA PRO A 125 -10.55 -13.97 25.36
C PRO A 125 -10.10 -12.57 25.79
N PHE A 126 -11.03 -11.62 25.99
CA PHE A 126 -10.71 -10.21 26.25
C PHE A 126 -10.73 -9.82 27.73
N SER A 127 -9.87 -8.87 28.11
CA SER A 127 -9.76 -8.41 29.49
C SER A 127 -10.98 -7.61 29.95
N LYS A 128 -11.30 -7.69 31.24
CA LYS A 128 -12.38 -6.87 31.84
C LYS A 128 -12.12 -5.38 31.67
N GLN A 129 -10.84 -4.98 31.67
CA GLN A 129 -10.43 -3.58 31.51
C GLN A 129 -10.78 -3.04 30.11
N ALA A 130 -10.54 -3.81 29.05
CA ALA A 130 -10.91 -3.42 27.69
C ALA A 130 -12.43 -3.28 27.52
N VAL A 131 -13.20 -4.21 28.11
CA VAL A 131 -14.67 -4.17 28.10
C VAL A 131 -15.20 -2.93 28.81
N GLU A 132 -14.74 -2.67 30.03
CA GLU A 132 -15.16 -1.50 30.83
C GLU A 132 -14.78 -0.18 30.15
N HIS A 133 -13.59 -0.12 29.52
CA HIS A 133 -13.16 1.05 28.76
C HIS A 133 -14.14 1.39 27.63
N VAL A 134 -14.48 0.42 26.78
CA VAL A 134 -15.38 0.67 25.64
C VAL A 134 -16.82 0.91 26.11
N GLN A 135 -17.31 0.16 27.09
CA GLN A 135 -18.66 0.32 27.63
C GLN A 135 -18.87 1.71 28.27
N SER A 136 -17.89 2.21 29.02
CA SER A 136 -17.96 3.54 29.64
C SER A 136 -17.98 4.67 28.62
N HIS A 137 -17.24 4.56 27.52
CA HIS A 137 -17.24 5.56 26.43
C HIS A 137 -18.53 5.52 25.60
N LEU A 138 -19.06 4.31 25.32
CA LEU A 138 -20.34 4.13 24.63
C LEU A 138 -21.52 4.71 25.43
N SER A 139 -21.55 4.51 26.75
CA SER A 139 -22.60 5.07 27.62
C SER A 139 -22.60 6.60 27.65
N LYS A 140 -21.41 7.22 27.57
CA LYS A 140 -21.23 8.68 27.50
C LYS A 140 -21.40 9.25 26.09
N LYS A 141 -21.67 8.42 25.08
CA LYS A 141 -21.70 8.78 23.65
C LYS A 141 -20.41 9.47 23.16
N GLN A 142 -19.27 9.17 23.78
CA GLN A 142 -17.97 9.71 23.36
C GLN A 142 -17.26 8.68 22.50
N VAL A 143 -17.29 8.86 21.18
CA VAL A 143 -16.67 7.94 20.22
C VAL A 143 -15.45 8.55 19.53
N THR A 144 -14.27 8.18 20.01
CA THR A 144 -13.01 8.51 19.35
C THR A 144 -12.66 7.43 18.32
N SER A 145 -11.80 7.76 17.35
CA SER A 145 -11.25 6.77 16.42
C SER A 145 -10.46 5.66 17.14
N THR A 146 -9.90 5.96 18.32
CA THR A 146 -9.13 5.04 19.15
C THR A 146 -9.95 4.26 20.18
N LEU A 147 -11.29 4.31 20.11
CA LEU A 147 -12.18 3.68 21.10
C LEU A 147 -11.84 2.20 21.35
N PHE A 148 -11.58 1.45 20.28
CA PHE A 148 -11.31 0.01 20.32
C PHE A 148 -9.82 -0.34 20.40
N GLN A 149 -8.93 0.63 20.66
CA GLN A 149 -7.49 0.41 20.73
C GLN A 149 -7.08 -0.71 21.73
N PRO A 150 -7.69 -0.84 22.93
CA PRO A 150 -7.37 -1.95 23.83
C PRO A 150 -7.68 -3.33 23.23
N TYR A 151 -8.76 -3.44 22.46
CA TYR A 151 -9.08 -4.70 21.77
C TYR A 151 -8.10 -4.99 20.63
N ILE A 152 -7.61 -3.98 19.92
CA ILE A 152 -6.57 -4.17 18.90
C ILE A 152 -5.31 -4.77 19.51
N GLU A 153 -4.88 -4.27 20.67
CA GLU A 153 -3.70 -4.77 21.37
C GLU A 153 -3.88 -6.24 21.79
N GLU A 154 -5.00 -6.56 22.44
CA GLU A 154 -5.31 -7.94 22.86
C GLU A 154 -5.46 -8.91 21.67
N ILE A 155 -6.10 -8.48 20.58
CA ILE A 155 -6.19 -9.27 19.35
C ILE A 155 -4.79 -9.52 18.77
N CYS A 156 -3.97 -8.49 18.65
CA CYS A 156 -2.61 -8.62 18.11
C CYS A 156 -1.74 -9.55 18.98
N GLU A 157 -1.86 -9.47 20.31
CA GLU A 157 -1.16 -10.37 21.23
C GLU A 157 -1.61 -11.82 21.06
N SER A 158 -2.92 -12.06 20.95
CA SER A 158 -3.46 -13.40 20.70
C SER A 158 -2.98 -13.98 19.35
N LEU A 159 -2.93 -13.16 18.31
CA LEU A 159 -2.50 -13.58 16.97
C LEU A 159 -0.98 -13.81 16.87
N ARG A 160 -0.17 -13.12 17.68
CA ARG A 160 1.31 -13.18 17.66
C ARG A 160 1.87 -14.54 18.10
N GLY A 161 1.12 -15.30 18.90
CA GLY A 161 1.55 -16.58 19.44
C GLY A 161 1.47 -17.73 18.43
N ASP A 162 0.78 -18.80 18.81
CA ASP A 162 0.72 -20.06 18.05
C ASP A 162 0.13 -19.88 16.63
N ILE A 163 -0.81 -18.95 16.45
CA ILE A 163 -1.44 -18.68 15.15
C ILE A 163 -0.39 -18.18 14.14
N PHE A 164 0.48 -17.26 14.57
CA PHE A 164 1.55 -16.76 13.71
C PHE A 164 2.59 -17.83 13.40
N GLN A 165 2.94 -18.69 14.36
CA GLN A 165 3.85 -19.82 14.08
C GLN A 165 3.26 -20.78 13.04
N LYS A 166 1.98 -21.16 13.16
CA LYS A 166 1.28 -21.96 12.16
C LYS A 166 1.23 -21.28 10.79
N PHE A 167 1.09 -19.94 10.76
CA PHE A 167 1.17 -19.17 9.52
C PHE A 167 2.55 -19.30 8.87
N LEU A 168 3.64 -19.18 9.63
CA LEU A 168 5.01 -19.30 9.11
C LEU A 168 5.29 -20.68 8.50
N GLU A 169 4.62 -21.73 8.99
CA GLU A 169 4.72 -23.08 8.44
C GLU A 169 3.90 -23.24 7.14
N SER A 170 2.77 -22.53 7.02
CA SER A 170 1.81 -22.64 5.92
C SER A 170 2.32 -22.26 4.52
N ASP A 171 1.55 -22.62 3.50
CA ASP A 171 1.78 -22.21 2.12
C ASP A 171 1.51 -20.72 1.88
N LYS A 172 0.71 -20.06 2.73
CA LYS A 172 0.55 -18.59 2.65
C LYS A 172 1.84 -17.87 2.96
N PHE A 173 2.66 -18.37 3.88
CA PHE A 173 3.98 -17.79 4.11
C PHE A 173 4.93 -18.05 2.93
N THR A 174 4.89 -19.24 2.31
CA THR A 174 5.57 -19.49 1.02
C THR A 174 5.18 -18.44 -0.01
N ARG A 175 3.88 -18.11 -0.10
CA ARG A 175 3.37 -17.08 -1.01
C ARG A 175 3.87 -15.69 -0.65
N PHE A 176 3.99 -15.36 0.63
CA PHE A 176 4.58 -14.10 1.09
C PHE A 176 6.05 -13.99 0.66
N CYS A 177 6.85 -15.05 0.84
CA CYS A 177 8.24 -15.09 0.37
C CYS A 177 8.36 -14.90 -1.14
N GLN A 178 7.45 -15.48 -1.94
CA GLN A 178 7.41 -15.26 -3.39
C GLN A 178 7.17 -13.79 -3.73
N TRP A 179 6.20 -13.14 -3.07
CA TRP A 179 5.93 -11.72 -3.26
C TRP A 179 7.10 -10.85 -2.82
N LYS A 180 7.74 -11.16 -1.69
CA LYS A 180 8.94 -10.47 -1.25
C LYS A 180 10.11 -10.61 -2.21
N ASN A 181 10.29 -11.79 -2.81
CA ASN A 181 11.30 -11.98 -3.83
C ASN A 181 11.05 -11.10 -5.06
N VAL A 182 9.79 -10.97 -5.48
CA VAL A 182 9.41 -10.07 -6.57
C VAL A 182 9.69 -8.62 -6.18
N GLU A 183 9.25 -8.20 -4.99
CA GLU A 183 9.43 -6.84 -4.45
C GLU A 183 10.90 -6.42 -4.37
N LEU A 184 11.77 -7.32 -3.91
CA LEU A 184 13.21 -7.05 -3.76
C LEU A 184 13.97 -7.11 -5.10
N ASN A 185 13.49 -7.90 -6.06
CA ASN A 185 14.10 -8.02 -7.39
C ASN A 185 13.44 -7.09 -8.43
N ILE A 186 12.73 -6.04 -8.00
CA ILE A 186 12.19 -5.04 -8.91
C ILE A 186 13.35 -4.25 -9.56
N HIS A 187 13.77 -4.69 -10.73
CA HIS A 187 14.67 -3.97 -11.62
C HIS A 187 13.86 -3.23 -12.68
N LEU A 188 13.43 -2.01 -12.34
CA LEU A 188 12.66 -1.19 -13.26
C LEU A 188 13.54 -0.61 -14.35
N THR A 189 13.06 -0.74 -15.57
CA THR A 189 13.60 -0.14 -16.78
C THR A 189 12.56 0.77 -17.41
N MET A 190 12.97 1.54 -18.43
CA MET A 190 12.03 2.35 -19.20
C MET A 190 10.98 1.52 -19.94
N ASN A 191 11.26 0.23 -20.21
CA ASN A 191 10.35 -0.65 -20.95
C ASN A 191 9.15 -1.11 -20.12
N ASP A 192 9.25 -1.06 -18.79
CA ASP A 192 8.15 -1.41 -17.89
C ASP A 192 7.05 -0.33 -17.83
N PHE A 193 7.30 0.82 -18.47
CA PHE A 193 6.41 1.96 -18.49
C PHE A 193 6.09 2.40 -19.91
N SER A 194 4.81 2.39 -20.26
CA SER A 194 4.31 3.04 -21.47
C SER A 194 4.28 4.55 -21.23
N VAL A 195 5.26 5.28 -21.75
CA VAL A 195 5.38 6.73 -21.60
C VAL A 195 4.43 7.43 -22.57
N HIS A 196 3.59 8.31 -22.04
CA HIS A 196 2.65 9.16 -22.78
C HIS A 196 3.18 10.60 -22.88
N ARG A 197 2.27 11.57 -23.08
CA ARG A 197 2.60 12.99 -23.23
C ARG A 197 3.32 13.59 -22.02
N ILE A 198 4.12 14.62 -22.30
CA ILE A 198 4.74 15.47 -21.29
C ILE A 198 3.64 16.21 -20.52
N ILE A 199 3.68 16.14 -19.19
CA ILE A 199 2.76 16.83 -18.27
C ILE A 199 3.42 18.00 -17.54
N GLY A 200 4.75 18.08 -17.54
CA GLY A 200 5.48 19.18 -16.92
C GLY A 200 6.91 19.30 -17.43
N ARG A 201 7.47 20.52 -17.40
CA ARG A 201 8.87 20.79 -17.75
C ARG A 201 9.57 21.47 -16.58
N GLY A 202 10.76 20.99 -16.25
CA GLY A 202 11.57 21.47 -15.14
C GLY A 202 12.98 21.92 -15.54
N GLY A 203 13.69 22.53 -14.58
CA GLY A 203 15.04 23.05 -14.80
C GLY A 203 16.11 21.98 -15.06
N PHE A 204 15.86 20.75 -14.61
CA PHE A 204 16.77 19.60 -14.71
C PHE A 204 16.23 18.46 -15.60
N GLY A 205 15.00 18.58 -16.11
CA GLY A 205 14.34 17.48 -16.80
C GLY A 205 12.88 17.73 -17.14
N GLU A 206 12.16 16.67 -17.50
CA GLU A 206 10.76 16.71 -17.91
C GLU A 206 9.96 15.67 -17.13
N VAL A 207 8.65 15.90 -17.01
CA VAL A 207 7.70 14.98 -16.36
C VAL A 207 6.75 14.47 -17.43
N TYR A 208 6.65 13.15 -17.54
CA TYR A 208 5.77 12.46 -18.48
C TYR A 208 4.63 11.77 -17.74
N GLY A 209 3.43 11.76 -18.31
CA GLY A 209 2.43 10.78 -17.88
C GLY A 209 2.86 9.40 -18.37
N CYS A 210 2.74 8.36 -17.56
CA CYS A 210 3.08 7.00 -17.97
C CYS A 210 2.09 5.99 -17.37
N ARG A 211 2.03 4.82 -18.00
CA ARG A 211 1.27 3.66 -17.51
C ARG A 211 2.23 2.52 -17.26
N LYS A 212 2.18 1.92 -16.07
CA LYS A 212 2.98 0.73 -15.76
C LYS A 212 2.41 -0.49 -16.47
N ALA A 213 3.23 -1.24 -17.21
CA ALA A 213 2.77 -2.32 -18.09
C ALA A 213 2.20 -3.53 -17.33
N ASP A 214 2.70 -3.80 -16.12
CA ASP A 214 2.32 -4.97 -15.32
C ASP A 214 0.94 -4.82 -14.64
N THR A 215 0.65 -3.63 -14.13
CA THR A 215 -0.53 -3.32 -13.30
C THR A 215 -1.53 -2.46 -14.04
N GLY A 216 -1.13 -1.81 -15.14
CA GLY A 216 -1.94 -0.84 -15.86
C GLY A 216 -2.18 0.47 -15.10
N LYS A 217 -1.58 0.68 -13.92
CA LYS A 217 -1.77 1.89 -13.11
C LYS A 217 -1.05 3.08 -13.75
N MET A 218 -1.69 4.24 -13.70
CA MET A 218 -1.18 5.51 -14.24
C MET A 218 -0.29 6.21 -13.21
N TYR A 219 0.83 6.77 -13.68
CA TYR A 219 1.83 7.45 -12.86
C TYR A 219 2.42 8.67 -13.59
N ALA A 220 3.08 9.55 -12.84
CA ALA A 220 3.93 10.61 -13.36
C ALA A 220 5.40 10.18 -13.29
N MET A 221 6.08 10.13 -14.44
CA MET A 221 7.50 9.82 -14.54
C MET A 221 8.31 11.11 -14.67
N LYS A 222 9.01 11.50 -13.60
CA LYS A 222 9.94 12.63 -13.61
C LYS A 222 11.32 12.16 -14.03
N CYS A 223 11.73 12.51 -15.25
CA CYS A 223 13.04 12.19 -15.79
C CYS A 223 13.99 13.38 -15.67
N LEU A 224 15.02 13.26 -14.84
CA LEU A 224 16.11 14.24 -14.74
C LEU A 224 17.32 13.79 -15.56
N ASP A 225 17.92 14.71 -16.30
CA ASP A 225 19.08 14.42 -17.14
C ASP A 225 20.37 14.57 -16.35
N LYS A 226 21.18 13.50 -16.27
CA LYS A 226 22.42 13.48 -15.48
C LYS A 226 23.44 14.49 -15.99
N LYS A 227 23.51 14.72 -17.32
CA LYS A 227 24.42 15.71 -17.90
C LYS A 227 24.04 17.12 -17.44
N ARG A 228 22.74 17.43 -17.42
CA ARG A 228 22.22 18.72 -16.95
C ARG A 228 22.39 18.91 -15.44
N ILE A 229 22.23 17.85 -14.65
CA ILE A 229 22.48 17.88 -13.20
C ILE A 229 23.96 18.21 -12.94
N LYS A 230 24.88 17.48 -13.58
CA LYS A 230 26.33 17.68 -13.42
C LYS A 230 26.75 19.08 -13.84
N MET A 231 26.25 19.57 -14.98
CA MET A 231 26.55 20.92 -15.48
C MET A 231 26.11 22.03 -14.52
N LYS A 232 25.00 21.83 -13.80
CA LYS A 232 24.44 22.79 -12.85
C LYS A 232 24.83 22.50 -11.39
N GLN A 233 25.74 21.56 -11.13
CA GLN A 233 26.14 21.13 -9.79
C GLN A 233 24.96 20.75 -8.88
N GLY A 234 23.91 20.15 -9.47
CA GLY A 234 22.64 19.84 -8.78
C GLY A 234 22.58 18.46 -8.13
N GLU A 235 23.70 17.79 -7.92
CA GLU A 235 23.77 16.38 -7.46
C GLU A 235 23.15 16.21 -6.07
N THR A 236 23.52 17.08 -5.13
CA THR A 236 22.97 17.11 -3.77
C THR A 236 21.46 17.37 -3.77
N LEU A 237 20.96 18.22 -4.67
CA LEU A 237 19.53 18.50 -4.79
C LEU A 237 18.74 17.27 -5.24
N ALA A 238 19.26 16.53 -6.23
CA ALA A 238 18.61 15.31 -6.73
C ALA A 238 18.61 14.18 -5.67
N LEU A 239 19.70 14.05 -4.91
CA LEU A 239 19.78 13.08 -3.81
C LEU A 239 18.85 13.44 -2.66
N ASN A 240 18.81 14.71 -2.26
CA ASN A 240 17.91 15.19 -1.22
C ASN A 240 16.45 15.00 -1.62
N GLU A 241 16.10 15.24 -2.89
CA GLU A 241 14.75 15.00 -3.40
C GLU A 241 14.35 13.53 -3.22
N ARG A 242 15.23 12.58 -3.57
CA ARG A 242 14.98 11.14 -3.36
C ARG A 242 14.78 10.80 -1.88
N ILE A 243 15.64 11.30 -1.00
CA ILE A 243 15.58 11.02 0.44
C ILE A 243 14.28 11.56 1.04
N MET A 244 13.96 12.82 0.75
CA MET A 244 12.74 13.47 1.25
C MET A 244 11.48 12.77 0.75
N LEU A 245 11.42 12.43 -0.55
CA LEU A 245 10.28 11.70 -1.09
C LEU A 245 10.16 10.31 -0.47
N SER A 246 11.27 9.60 -0.24
CA SER A 246 11.25 8.28 0.41
C SER A 246 10.72 8.34 1.84
N LEU A 247 11.07 9.39 2.60
CA LEU A 247 10.61 9.55 3.99
C LEU A 247 9.12 9.88 4.06
N VAL A 248 8.66 10.78 3.19
CA VAL A 248 7.28 11.28 3.20
C VAL A 248 6.28 10.30 2.58
N SER A 249 6.75 9.36 1.75
CA SER A 249 5.88 8.36 1.11
C SER A 249 5.45 7.21 2.03
N THR A 250 5.84 7.21 3.31
CA THR A 250 5.52 6.13 4.25
C THR A 250 4.12 6.25 4.87
N GLY A 251 3.53 7.44 4.87
CA GLY A 251 2.11 7.65 5.19
C GLY A 251 1.36 8.00 3.93
N ASP A 252 0.25 7.30 3.66
CA ASP A 252 -0.67 7.60 2.55
C ASP A 252 -1.29 9.00 2.76
N CYS A 253 -0.54 10.05 2.46
CA CYS A 253 -0.95 11.43 2.62
C CYS A 253 -1.55 11.93 1.30
N PRO A 254 -2.88 12.13 1.20
CA PRO A 254 -3.52 12.55 -0.04
C PRO A 254 -3.12 13.96 -0.52
N PHE A 255 -2.36 14.69 0.30
CA PHE A 255 -1.91 16.05 0.01
C PHE A 255 -0.48 16.13 -0.55
N ILE A 256 0.29 15.04 -0.48
CA ILE A 256 1.68 15.01 -0.90
C ILE A 256 1.83 14.04 -2.07
N VAL A 257 2.62 14.45 -3.05
CA VAL A 257 3.00 13.55 -4.15
C VAL A 257 4.01 12.55 -3.63
N CYS A 258 3.56 11.30 -3.45
CA CYS A 258 4.40 10.22 -2.98
C CYS A 258 5.17 9.58 -4.15
N MET A 259 6.36 9.07 -3.84
CA MET A 259 7.22 8.34 -4.76
C MET A 259 6.98 6.85 -4.58
N THR A 260 6.51 6.19 -5.64
CA THR A 260 6.33 4.74 -5.63
C THR A 260 7.62 4.01 -6.00
N TYR A 261 8.35 4.53 -7.00
CA TYR A 261 9.58 3.90 -7.47
C TYR A 261 10.63 4.94 -7.86
N ALA A 262 11.90 4.57 -7.72
CA ALA A 262 13.03 5.34 -8.23
C ALA A 262 13.97 4.39 -8.96
N PHE A 263 14.34 4.73 -10.19
CA PHE A 263 15.34 3.99 -10.95
C PHE A 263 16.20 4.96 -11.76
N HIS A 264 17.31 4.47 -12.29
CA HIS A 264 18.15 5.28 -13.16
C HIS A 264 18.55 4.50 -14.42
N THR A 265 18.72 5.23 -15.50
CA THR A 265 19.36 4.77 -16.73
C THR A 265 20.77 5.37 -16.80
N PRO A 266 21.62 4.98 -17.77
CA PRO A 266 22.93 5.58 -17.94
C PRO A 266 22.89 7.11 -18.01
N ASP A 267 21.88 7.68 -18.69
CA ASP A 267 21.77 9.13 -18.92
C ASP A 267 20.76 9.86 -18.03
N LYS A 268 19.77 9.16 -17.45
CA LYS A 268 18.65 9.81 -16.73
C LYS A 268 18.42 9.21 -15.34
N LEU A 269 17.95 10.05 -14.41
CA LEU A 269 17.33 9.63 -13.14
C LEU A 269 15.82 9.69 -13.31
N CYS A 270 15.09 8.65 -12.92
CA CYS A 270 13.65 8.54 -13.13
C CYS A 270 12.94 8.29 -11.79
N PHE A 271 12.02 9.19 -11.44
CA PHE A 271 11.13 9.04 -10.28
C PHE A 271 9.72 8.77 -10.77
N ILE A 272 9.12 7.70 -10.25
CA ILE A 272 7.72 7.35 -10.48
C ILE A 272 6.92 7.89 -9.30
N LEU A 273 6.06 8.85 -9.61
CA LEU A 273 5.28 9.63 -8.67
C LEU A 273 3.79 9.40 -8.92
N ASP A 274 2.97 9.62 -7.91
CA ASP A 274 1.52 9.58 -8.08
C ASP A 274 1.06 10.62 -9.11
N LEU A 275 0.21 10.17 -10.03
CA LEU A 275 -0.35 11.04 -11.05
C LEU A 275 -1.46 11.90 -10.44
N MET A 276 -1.20 13.19 -10.29
CA MET A 276 -2.24 14.16 -9.97
C MET A 276 -3.13 14.37 -11.20
N ASN A 277 -4.19 13.56 -11.32
CA ASN A 277 -5.27 13.80 -12.26
C ASN A 277 -6.08 14.99 -11.74
N GLY A 278 -5.73 16.19 -12.20
CA GLY A 278 -6.47 17.39 -11.86
C GLY A 278 -7.90 17.33 -12.42
N SER A 279 -8.87 16.98 -11.58
CA SER A 279 -10.30 17.21 -11.84
C SER A 279 -10.71 18.70 -11.75
N GLY A 280 -9.74 19.62 -11.71
CA GLY A 280 -9.96 21.07 -11.65
C GLY A 280 -9.33 21.88 -12.78
N CYS A 281 -8.82 21.26 -13.84
CA CYS A 281 -8.26 21.98 -14.99
C CYS A 281 -8.74 21.33 -16.30
N ALA A 282 -9.66 22.01 -17.00
CA ALA A 282 -9.98 21.72 -18.40
C ALA A 282 -9.95 23.03 -19.22
N PRO A 283 -9.68 23.01 -20.54
CA PRO A 283 -9.60 21.83 -21.39
C PRO A 283 -8.24 21.60 -22.07
N VAL A 284 -8.07 20.32 -22.39
CA VAL A 284 -7.33 19.80 -23.54
C VAL A 284 -7.74 20.52 -24.82
N GLN A 285 -6.77 21.10 -25.53
CA GLN A 285 -6.68 21.03 -26.99
C GLN A 285 -5.33 20.33 -27.22
N ALA A 286 -5.24 19.09 -27.70
CA ALA A 286 -5.89 18.55 -28.89
C ALA A 286 -6.22 17.05 -28.75
N ALA A 287 -7.29 16.67 -29.47
CA ALA A 287 -7.67 15.36 -29.99
C ALA A 287 -7.66 14.14 -29.03
N GLY A 288 -8.86 13.66 -28.70
CA GLY A 288 -9.08 12.34 -28.08
C GLY A 288 -9.89 12.42 -26.79
N SER A 289 -11.19 12.23 -26.92
CA SER A 289 -12.26 12.37 -25.93
C SER A 289 -12.06 11.54 -24.65
N TRP A 290 -12.30 12.16 -23.48
CA TRP A 290 -12.59 11.47 -22.22
C TRP A 290 -14.01 11.87 -21.77
N PRO A 291 -14.85 10.95 -21.27
CA PRO A 291 -16.19 11.28 -20.78
C PRO A 291 -16.11 12.08 -19.48
N ALA A 292 -16.82 13.20 -19.44
CA ALA A 292 -16.80 14.16 -18.34
C ALA A 292 -17.99 13.96 -17.39
N THR A 293 -17.72 13.92 -16.09
CA THR A 293 -18.69 14.20 -15.02
C THR A 293 -18.21 15.43 -14.23
N LYS A 294 -19.11 16.38 -13.99
CA LYS A 294 -18.87 17.69 -13.33
C LYS A 294 -19.02 17.57 -11.81
N ASP A 295 -18.31 18.45 -11.06
CA ASP A 295 -18.74 19.22 -9.86
C ASP A 295 -17.52 19.62 -8.95
N PRO A 296 -17.63 20.52 -7.93
CA PRO A 296 -17.41 21.96 -8.12
C PRO A 296 -16.58 22.57 -6.95
N TRP A 297 -15.25 22.50 -6.96
CA TRP A 297 -14.45 23.16 -5.91
C TRP A 297 -13.23 23.86 -6.51
N GLY A 298 -13.38 25.17 -6.72
CA GLY A 298 -12.37 26.05 -7.26
C GLY A 298 -11.29 26.38 -6.23
N HIS A 299 -10.20 25.59 -6.20
CA HIS A 299 -8.94 26.05 -5.63
C HIS A 299 -7.75 25.66 -6.52
N ARG A 300 -6.93 26.66 -6.85
CA ARG A 300 -5.70 26.55 -7.64
C ARG A 300 -4.62 25.78 -6.87
N ARG A 301 -3.99 24.77 -7.50
CA ARG A 301 -2.66 24.28 -7.09
C ARG A 301 -1.72 24.31 -8.28
N ALA A 302 -0.69 25.14 -8.17
CA ALA A 302 0.45 25.15 -9.07
C ALA A 302 1.49 24.14 -8.58
N TRP A 303 2.35 23.67 -9.49
CA TRP A 303 3.64 23.06 -9.15
C TRP A 303 4.53 24.12 -8.49
N THR A 304 4.24 24.51 -7.25
CA THR A 304 5.11 25.39 -6.50
C THR A 304 6.36 24.60 -6.15
N LYS A 305 7.51 25.09 -6.65
CA LYS A 305 8.81 24.77 -6.07
C LYS A 305 8.67 24.74 -4.56
N LEU A 306 9.11 23.66 -3.91
CA LEU A 306 9.41 23.72 -2.48
C LEU A 306 10.24 25.00 -2.26
N PRO A 307 9.80 25.93 -1.40
CA PRO A 307 10.56 27.13 -1.15
C PRO A 307 11.93 26.74 -0.61
N ALA A 308 13.00 27.28 -1.19
CA ALA A 308 14.38 27.06 -0.75
C ALA A 308 14.61 27.46 0.72
N SER A 309 13.66 28.12 1.37
CA SER A 309 13.71 28.49 2.78
C SER A 309 13.52 27.31 3.76
N TRP A 310 12.99 26.15 3.33
CA TRP A 310 12.90 24.95 4.18
C TRP A 310 14.21 24.14 4.27
N ILE A 311 15.26 24.54 3.53
CA ILE A 311 16.57 23.85 3.50
C ILE A 311 17.56 24.41 4.55
N ARG A 312 17.19 25.43 5.34
CA ARG A 312 18.04 25.96 6.42
C ARG A 312 17.48 25.68 7.81
N SER A 313 17.62 24.44 8.28
CA SER A 313 17.87 24.16 9.70
C SER A 313 18.35 22.71 9.89
N SER A 314 19.65 22.50 9.80
CA SER A 314 20.33 21.45 10.55
C SER A 314 21.69 22.01 10.96
N PRO A 315 21.97 22.15 12.27
CA PRO A 315 23.29 22.58 12.72
C PRO A 315 24.30 21.49 12.41
N ALA A 316 25.47 21.92 11.94
CA ALA A 316 26.63 21.05 11.83
C ALA A 316 27.00 20.52 13.22
N LEU A 317 26.98 19.19 13.39
CA LEU A 317 27.69 18.52 14.45
C LEU A 317 29.12 18.28 13.96
N GLY A 318 30.03 19.11 14.49
CA GLY A 318 31.40 18.71 14.77
C GLY A 318 31.50 18.22 16.21
#